data_AF-A0A820SQ80-F1
#
_entry.id   AF-A0A820SQ80-F1
#
_cell.length_a   1.000
_cell.length_b   1.000
_cell.length_c   1.000
_cell.angle_alpha   90.00
_cell.angle_beta   90.00
_cell.angle_gamma   90.00
#
_symmetry.space_group_name_H-M   'P 1'
#
loop_
_entity.id
_entity.type
_entity.pdbx_description
1 polymer ?
#
loop_
_entity_poly.entity_id
_entity_poly.type
_entity_poly.pdbx_seq_one_letter_code
_entity_poly.pdbx_strand_id
1 'polypeptide(L)'
;IDFNTQISRARFEELNMDMFRGTLGPVEQALRDAKLQKHDIEEVVLVGGSTRIPKVQQLLSEFFNGKTLNKNINPDEAVAYGAAVQAAILT
;
A
#
# COMPACT_ATOMS: atom_id res chain seq x y z
N ILE A 1 -36.99 10.32 -9.18
CA ILE A 1 -36.72 10.10 -7.74
C ILE A 1 -35.23 10.29 -7.60
N ASP A 2 -34.82 11.34 -6.90
CA ASP A 2 -33.40 11.70 -6.79
C ASP A 2 -32.85 11.18 -5.46
N PHE A 3 -31.64 10.63 -5.48
CA PHE A 3 -30.96 10.11 -4.29
C PHE A 3 -29.76 11.00 -3.95
N ASN A 4 -29.77 11.57 -2.75
CA ASN A 4 -28.70 12.41 -2.22
C ASN A 4 -28.33 11.91 -0.81
N THR A 5 -27.06 11.60 -0.58
CA THR A 5 -26.53 11.17 0.71
C THR A 5 -25.08 11.61 0.88
N GLN A 6 -24.61 11.65 2.12
CA GLN A 6 -23.22 11.99 2.46
C GLN A 6 -22.52 10.78 3.07
N ILE A 7 -21.30 10.51 2.61
CA ILE A 7 -20.44 9.45 3.17
C ILE A 7 -19.20 10.11 3.74
N SER A 8 -19.03 10.00 5.06
CA SER A 8 -17.82 10.47 5.73
C SER A 8 -16.67 9.49 5.52
N ARG A 9 -15.43 9.97 5.67
CA ARG A 9 -14.23 9.10 5.65
C ARG A 9 -14.34 7.99 6.70
N ALA A 10 -14.76 8.33 7.91
CA ALA A 10 -14.92 7.35 9.00
C ALA A 10 -15.89 6.24 8.60
N ARG A 11 -17.01 6.59 7.95
CA ARG A 11 -17.98 5.60 7.46
C ARG A 11 -17.40 4.73 6.35
N PHE A 12 -16.65 5.33 5.41
CA PHE A 12 -15.95 4.57 4.37
C PHE A 12 -14.93 3.59 4.96
N GLU A 13 -14.14 4.03 5.95
CA GLU A 13 -13.16 3.18 6.62
C GLU A 13 -13.82 2.06 7.42
N GLU A 14 -14.91 2.35 8.13
CA GLU A 14 -15.70 1.36 8.85
C GLU A 14 -16.23 0.27 7.90
N LEU A 15 -16.82 0.67 6.78
CA LEU A 15 -17.39 -0.26 5.78
C LEU A 15 -16.33 -1.17 5.13
N ASN A 16 -15.07 -0.75 5.10
CA ASN A 16 -13.99 -1.47 4.42
C ASN A 16 -12.91 -2.00 5.38
N MET A 17 -13.12 -1.91 6.69
CA MET A 17 -12.08 -2.22 7.69
C MET A 17 -11.54 -3.66 7.54
N ASP A 18 -12.42 -4.62 7.27
CA ASP A 18 -12.04 -6.03 7.10
C ASP A 18 -11.16 -6.21 5.86
N MET A 19 -11.52 -5.56 4.74
CA MET A 19 -10.71 -5.59 3.52
C MET A 19 -9.34 -4.93 3.74
N PHE A 20 -9.30 -3.79 4.44
CA PHE A 20 -8.04 -3.10 4.73
C PHE A 20 -7.13 -3.93 5.62
N ARG A 21 -7.65 -4.57 6.68
CA ARG A 21 -6.88 -5.48 7.54
C ARG A 21 -6.42 -6.73 6.79
N GLY A 22 -7.27 -7.25 5.91
CA GLY A 22 -6.95 -8.40 5.05
C GLY A 22 -5.70 -8.19 4.19
N THR A 23 -5.36 -6.95 3.84
CA THR A 23 -4.14 -6.64 3.07
C THR A 23 -2.84 -6.97 3.81
N LEU A 24 -2.85 -7.08 5.15
CA LEU A 24 -1.66 -7.41 5.93
C LEU A 24 -1.30 -8.90 5.87
N GLY A 25 -2.27 -9.78 5.62
CA GLY A 25 -2.04 -11.23 5.52
C GLY A 25 -1.02 -11.61 4.44
N PRO A 26 -1.16 -11.13 3.19
CA PRO A 26 -0.15 -11.31 2.15
C PRO A 26 1.23 -10.73 2.49
N VAL A 27 1.29 -9.61 3.20
CA VAL A 27 2.56 -8.99 3.63
C VAL A 27 3.29 -9.91 4.63
N GLU A 28 2.57 -10.44 5.61
CA GLU A 28 3.14 -11.41 6.54
C GLU A 28 3.59 -12.70 5.85
N GLN A 29 2.82 -13.18 4.88
CA GLN A 29 3.18 -14.36 4.11
C GLN A 29 4.48 -14.13 3.32
N ALA A 30 4.61 -12.98 2.64
CA ALA A 30 5.81 -12.63 1.90
C ALA A 30 7.06 -12.56 2.81
N LEU A 31 6.93 -11.99 4.01
CA LEU A 31 8.02 -11.97 5.00
C LEU A 31 8.43 -13.39 5.43
N ARG A 32 7.44 -14.25 5.71
CA ARG A 32 7.69 -15.65 6.10
C ARG A 32 8.42 -16.41 4.99
N ASP A 33 7.97 -16.27 3.74
CA ASP A 33 8.56 -16.94 2.59
C ASP A 33 9.99 -16.47 2.32
N ALA A 34 10.26 -15.18 2.53
CA ALA A 34 11.60 -14.60 2.45
C ALA A 34 12.48 -14.89 3.68
N LYS A 35 11.92 -15.48 4.75
CA LYS A 35 12.57 -15.67 6.06
C LYS A 35 13.10 -14.37 6.68
N LEU A 36 12.41 -13.27 6.43
CA LEU A 36 12.74 -11.94 6.95
C LEU A 36 11.81 -11.55 8.09
N GLN A 37 12.35 -10.79 9.03
CA GLN A 37 11.60 -10.11 10.06
C GLN A 37 11.22 -8.72 9.59
N LYS A 38 10.24 -8.10 10.28
CA LYS A 38 9.76 -6.75 9.95
C LYS A 38 10.87 -5.69 9.98
N HIS A 39 11.89 -5.87 10.83
CA HIS A 39 13.01 -4.93 10.96
C HIS A 39 14.05 -5.07 9.85
N ASP A 40 14.07 -6.20 9.15
CA ASP A 40 14.96 -6.45 8.02
C ASP A 40 14.50 -5.72 6.75
N ILE A 41 13.33 -5.09 6.76
CA ILE A 41 12.83 -4.32 5.62
C ILE A 41 13.37 -2.90 5.70
N GLU A 42 14.22 -2.49 4.77
CA GLU A 42 14.82 -1.15 4.75
C GLU A 42 13.86 -0.09 4.18
N GLU A 43 13.08 -0.43 3.17
CA GLU A 43 12.19 0.50 2.46
C GLU A 43 10.84 -0.15 2.16
N VAL A 44 9.77 0.64 2.29
CA VAL A 44 8.42 0.21 1.92
C VAL A 44 7.90 1.16 0.85
N VAL A 45 7.86 0.68 -0.39
CA VAL A 45 7.39 1.46 -1.55
C VAL A 45 5.92 1.18 -1.79
N LEU A 46 5.12 2.25 -1.89
CA LEU A 46 3.68 2.17 -2.19
C LEU A 46 3.45 2.23 -3.70
N VAL A 47 2.72 1.26 -4.25
CA VAL A 47 2.39 1.17 -5.67
C VAL A 47 0.90 0.87 -5.85
N GLY A 48 0.26 1.57 -6.79
CA GLY A 48 -1.17 1.49 -7.09
C GLY A 48 -2.04 2.51 -6.33
N GLY A 49 -3.07 3.04 -6.99
CA GLY A 49 -3.86 4.17 -6.49
C GLY A 49 -4.56 3.95 -5.14
N SER A 50 -4.97 2.72 -4.82
CA SER A 50 -5.58 2.40 -3.52
C SER A 50 -4.63 2.58 -2.34
N THR A 51 -3.31 2.60 -2.56
CA THR A 51 -2.33 2.94 -1.51
C THR A 51 -2.42 4.40 -1.06
N ARG A 52 -3.16 5.27 -1.77
CA ARG A 52 -3.45 6.65 -1.35
C ARG A 52 -4.44 6.72 -0.18
N ILE A 53 -5.15 5.63 0.13
CA ILE A 53 -6.10 5.57 1.24
C ILE A 53 -5.34 5.74 2.56
N PRO A 54 -5.64 6.78 3.38
CA PRO A 54 -4.92 7.04 4.61
C PRO A 54 -4.92 5.86 5.58
N LYS A 55 -6.05 5.15 5.69
CA LYS A 55 -6.16 4.01 6.60
C LYS A 55 -5.25 2.85 6.23
N VAL A 56 -5.06 2.58 4.93
CA VAL A 56 -4.15 1.54 4.45
C VAL A 56 -2.69 1.90 4.78
N GLN A 57 -2.30 3.16 4.55
CA GLN A 57 -0.97 3.65 4.91
C GLN A 57 -0.72 3.56 6.42
N GLN A 58 -1.72 3.93 7.23
CA GLN A 58 -1.63 3.82 8.68
C GLN A 58 -1.41 2.37 9.12
N LEU A 59 -2.25 1.45 8.66
CA LEU A 59 -2.15 0.02 9.00
C LEU A 59 -0.79 -0.56 8.60
N LEU A 60 -0.27 -0.20 7.43
CA LEU A 60 1.03 -0.68 6.96
C LEU A 60 2.19 -0.09 7.78
N SER A 61 2.13 1.20 8.11
CA SER A 61 3.14 1.83 8.98
C SER A 61 3.13 1.22 10.38
N GLU A 62 1.95 1.02 10.98
CA GLU A 62 1.78 0.32 12.26
C GLU A 62 2.32 -1.12 12.18
N PHE A 63 2.04 -1.82 11.09
CA PHE A 63 2.54 -3.17 10.86
C PHE A 63 4.07 -3.24 10.88
N PHE A 64 4.75 -2.23 10.31
CA PHE A 64 6.21 -2.07 10.32
C PHE A 64 6.72 -1.20 11.50
N ASN A 65 6.02 -1.22 12.64
CA ASN A 65 6.44 -0.55 13.88
C ASN A 65 6.66 0.98 13.75
N GLY A 66 5.80 1.65 12.98
CA GLY A 66 5.86 3.10 12.77
C GLY A 66 6.85 3.54 11.70
N LYS A 67 7.35 2.61 10.88
CA LYS A 67 8.25 2.93 9.76
C LYS A 67 7.60 3.94 8.80
N THR A 68 8.38 4.93 8.38
CA THR A 68 7.98 5.90 7.35
C THR A 68 7.86 5.19 6.00
N LEU A 69 6.70 5.30 5.37
CA LEU A 69 6.45 4.73 4.05
C LEU A 69 7.01 5.64 2.96
N ASN A 70 7.62 5.06 1.93
CA ASN A 70 8.21 5.81 0.84
C ASN A 70 7.12 6.32 -0.11
N LYS A 71 7.07 7.64 -0.27
CA LYS A 71 6.10 8.37 -1.11
C LYS A 71 6.79 9.19 -2.20
N ASN A 72 8.09 8.99 -2.40
CA ASN A 72 8.89 9.78 -3.34
C ASN A 72 8.66 9.37 -4.81
N ILE A 73 7.93 8.28 -5.04
CA ILE A 73 7.57 7.76 -6.35
C ILE A 73 6.06 7.87 -6.51
N ASN A 74 5.60 8.33 -7.68
CA ASN A 74 4.18 8.34 -7.99
C ASN A 74 3.68 6.87 -8.08
N PRO A 75 2.77 6.43 -7.19
CA PRO A 75 2.39 5.02 -7.08
C PRO A 75 1.70 4.49 -8.35
N ASP A 76 1.09 5.37 -9.15
CA ASP A 76 0.37 4.99 -10.36
C ASP A 76 1.30 4.85 -11.58
N GLU A 77 2.50 5.42 -11.51
CA GLU A 77 3.48 5.46 -12.62
C GLU A 77 4.72 4.61 -12.33
N ALA A 78 4.95 4.24 -11.06
CA ALA A 78 6.14 3.51 -10.61
C ALA A 78 6.43 2.26 -11.45
N VAL A 79 5.39 1.49 -11.79
CA VAL A 79 5.51 0.26 -12.56
C VAL A 79 5.92 0.54 -14.01
N ALA A 80 5.25 1.49 -14.66
CA ALA A 80 5.54 1.85 -16.04
C ALA A 80 6.95 2.45 -16.20
N TYR A 81 7.35 3.28 -15.24
CA TYR A 81 8.70 3.84 -15.19
C TYR A 81 9.76 2.75 -15.06
N GLY A 82 9.59 1.81 -14.13
CA GLY A 82 10.51 0.68 -13.95
C GLY A 82 10.62 -0.19 -15.21
N ALA A 83 9.50 -0.45 -15.87
CA ALA A 83 9.48 -1.20 -17.13
C ALA A 83 10.23 -0.47 -18.26
N ALA A 84 10.06 0.85 -18.39
CA ALA A 84 10.75 1.65 -19.39
C ALA A 84 12.27 1.70 -19.17
N VAL A 85 12.72 1.82 -17.91
CA VAL A 85 14.15 1.74 -17.57
C VAL A 85 14.72 0.38 -17.95
N GLN A 86 14.01 -0.71 -17.63
CA GLN A 86 14.44 -2.05 -18.00
C GLN A 86 14.52 -2.24 -19.52
N ALA A 87 13.57 -1.70 -20.28
CA ALA A 87 13.59 -1.75 -21.75
C ALA A 87 14.80 -1.00 -22.33
N ALA A 88 15.15 0.16 -21.76
CA ALA A 88 16.31 0.94 -22.19
C ALA A 88 17.65 0.24 -21.89
N ILE A 89 17.73 -0.57 -20.82
CA ILE A 89 18.93 -1.37 -20.50
C ILE A 89 19.12 -2.54 -21.48
N LEU A 90 18.02 -3.09 -22.00
CA LEU A 90 18.03 -4.26 -22.89
C LEU A 90 18.17 -3.89 -24.38
N THR A 91 18.28 -2.60 -24.71
CA THR A 91 18.45 -2.08 -26.09
C THR A 91 19.87 -1.58 -26.28
#